data_AF-A0A2H9N9R1-F1
#
_entry.id   AF-A0A2H9N9R1-F1
#
_cell.length_a   1.000
_cell.length_b   1.000
_cell.length_c   1.000
_cell.angle_alpha   90.00
_cell.angle_beta   90.00
_cell.angle_gamma   90.00
#
_symmetry.space_group_name_H-M   'P 1'
#
loop_
_entity.id
_entity.type
_entity.pdbx_description
1 polymer ?
#
loop_
_entity_poly.entity_id
_entity_poly.type
_entity_poly.pdbx_seq_one_letter_code
_entity_poly.pdbx_strand_id
1 'polypeptide(L)'
;MLSIKVGVCGIYCGYCPIYKRERKNCFGCEWVNEQLRKFRESHKGCAFWECAKEKNVKCCFLCKDFPCQLHYGKEAVYTQEALSMWKELMEKGFIFAKLL
;
A
#
# COMPACT_ATOMS: atom_id res chain seq x y z
N MET A 1 19.21 15.41 -0.47
CA MET A 1 17.99 14.81 0.12
C MET A 1 17.37 13.88 -0.92
N LEU A 2 17.27 12.57 -0.65
CA LEU A 2 16.65 11.63 -1.59
C LEU A 2 15.13 11.86 -1.63
N SER A 3 14.54 12.07 -2.81
CA SER A 3 13.09 12.18 -2.97
C SER A 3 12.48 10.78 -3.06
N ILE A 4 11.96 10.29 -1.93
CA ILE A 4 11.33 8.96 -1.84
C ILE A 4 9.85 9.09 -2.20
N LYS A 5 9.41 8.42 -3.27
CA LYS A 5 7.98 8.29 -3.60
C LYS A 5 7.39 7.04 -2.96
N VAL A 6 6.57 7.22 -1.94
CA VAL A 6 5.78 6.15 -1.31
C VAL A 6 4.37 6.19 -1.85
N GLY A 7 3.87 5.05 -2.32
CA GLY A 7 2.48 4.91 -2.75
C GLY A 7 1.54 4.84 -1.54
N VAL A 8 0.27 5.16 -1.74
CA VAL A 8 -0.75 5.07 -0.68
C VAL A 8 -0.89 3.66 -0.09
N CYS A 9 -0.51 2.63 -0.85
CA CYS A 9 -0.42 1.23 -0.39
C CYS A 9 0.71 0.99 0.64
N GLY A 10 1.54 2.00 0.93
CA GLY A 10 2.63 1.94 1.91
C GLY A 10 3.97 1.47 1.37
N ILE A 11 4.07 1.10 0.10
CA ILE A 11 5.34 0.64 -0.49
C ILE A 11 6.10 1.82 -1.09
N TYR A 12 7.42 1.82 -0.92
CA TYR A 12 8.30 2.64 -1.73
C TYR A 12 8.18 2.22 -3.20
N CYS A 13 7.61 3.09 -4.03
CA CYS A 13 7.30 2.77 -5.42
C CYS A 13 8.52 2.26 -6.20
N GLY A 14 9.72 2.78 -5.90
CA GLY A 14 10.96 2.36 -6.54
C GLY A 14 11.35 0.90 -6.32
N TYR A 15 10.77 0.23 -5.31
CA TYR A 15 10.94 -1.22 -5.05
C TYR A 15 9.71 -2.06 -5.39
N CYS A 16 8.57 -1.45 -5.71
CA CYS A 16 7.34 -2.19 -6.02
C CYS A 16 7.46 -2.91 -7.38
N PRO A 17 7.35 -4.25 -7.45
CA PRO A 17 7.42 -4.98 -8.71
C PRO A 17 6.34 -4.55 -9.71
N ILE A 18 5.12 -4.23 -9.24
CA ILE A 18 4.03 -3.77 -10.11
C ILE A 18 4.32 -2.40 -10.72
N TYR A 19 4.95 -1.50 -9.96
CA TYR A 19 5.36 -0.18 -10.44
C TYR A 19 6.53 -0.27 -11.44
N LYS A 20 7.44 -1.22 -11.24
CA LYS A 20 8.64 -1.41 -12.08
C LYS A 20 8.42 -2.26 -13.33
N ARG A 21 7.31 -2.99 -13.45
CA ARG A 21 6.99 -3.78 -14.66
C ARG A 21 7.00 -2.90 -15.91
N GLU A 22 7.49 -3.43 -17.03
CA GLU A 22 7.51 -2.73 -18.33
C GLU A 22 6.10 -2.33 -18.77
N ARG A 23 5.15 -3.27 -18.66
CA ARG A 23 3.72 -2.98 -18.69
C ARG A 23 3.33 -2.37 -17.34
N LYS A 24 3.55 -1.07 -17.21
CA LYS A 24 3.29 -0.29 -16.00
C LYS A 24 1.81 -0.33 -15.66
N ASN A 25 1.41 -1.22 -14.76
CA ASN A 25 0.02 -1.27 -14.25
C ASN A 25 -0.19 -0.29 -13.08
N CYS A 26 0.89 0.34 -12.59
CA CYS A 26 0.86 1.42 -11.61
C CYS A 26 1.85 2.50 -12.05
N PHE A 27 1.40 3.75 -12.25
CA PHE A 27 2.27 4.89 -12.58
C PHE A 27 2.37 5.93 -11.46
N GLY A 28 1.94 5.59 -10.23
CA GLY A 28 1.84 6.50 -9.08
C GLY A 28 0.38 6.72 -8.65
N CYS A 29 0.17 7.41 -7.52
CA CYS A 29 -1.17 7.52 -6.93
C CYS A 29 -2.05 8.59 -7.58
N GLU A 30 -1.72 9.88 -7.46
CA GLU A 30 -2.65 10.97 -7.78
C GLU A 30 -3.13 10.96 -9.25
N TRP A 31 -2.23 11.26 -10.18
CA TRP A 31 -2.55 11.44 -11.60
C TRP A 31 -3.12 10.16 -12.23
N VAL A 32 -2.57 9.00 -11.86
CA VAL A 32 -3.02 7.71 -12.42
C VAL A 32 -4.42 7.39 -12.03
N ASN A 33 -4.77 7.57 -10.75
CA ASN A 33 -6.13 7.26 -10.29
C ASN A 33 -7.14 8.23 -10.91
N GLU A 34 -6.76 9.48 -11.18
CA GLU A 34 -7.58 10.39 -11.96
C GLU A 34 -7.85 9.86 -13.38
N GLN A 35 -6.82 9.37 -14.08
CA GLN A 35 -6.99 8.76 -15.41
C GLN A 35 -7.80 7.45 -15.35
N LEU A 36 -7.51 6.56 -14.40
CA LEU A 36 -8.21 5.28 -14.26
C LEU A 36 -9.71 5.48 -14.05
N ARG A 37 -10.12 6.48 -13.27
CA ARG A 37 -11.53 6.82 -13.07
C ARG A 37 -12.23 7.34 -14.34
N LYS A 38 -11.49 7.96 -15.26
CA LYS A 38 -12.02 8.42 -16.55
C LYS A 38 -12.22 7.27 -17.53
N PHE A 39 -11.28 6.33 -17.58
CA PHE A 39 -11.26 5.29 -18.64
C PHE A 39 -11.84 3.93 -18.23
N ARG A 40 -11.91 3.60 -16.94
CA ARG A 40 -12.53 2.33 -16.50
C ARG A 40 -14.05 2.48 -16.47
N GLU A 41 -14.76 1.45 -16.95
CA GLU A 41 -16.22 1.34 -16.84
C GLU A 41 -16.72 1.48 -15.40
N SER A 42 -15.96 0.96 -14.42
CA SER A 42 -16.28 1.08 -13.00
C SER A 42 -16.15 2.51 -12.44
N HIS A 43 -15.54 3.43 -13.18
CA HIS A 43 -15.16 4.78 -12.72
C HIS A 43 -14.36 4.81 -11.40
N LYS A 44 -13.59 3.76 -11.12
CA LYS A 44 -12.75 3.60 -9.92
C LYS A 44 -11.27 3.47 -10.24
N GLY A 45 -10.43 4.02 -9.38
CA GLY A 45 -8.99 3.85 -9.39
C GLY A 45 -8.52 2.48 -8.85
N CYS A 46 -7.23 2.40 -8.50
CA CYS A 46 -6.62 1.34 -7.71
C CYS A 46 -7.36 1.17 -6.38
N ALA A 47 -7.65 -0.08 -6.00
CA ALA A 47 -8.45 -0.37 -4.81
C ALA A 47 -7.84 0.19 -3.51
N PHE A 48 -6.50 0.19 -3.38
CA PHE A 48 -5.83 0.77 -2.20
C PHE A 48 -5.99 2.29 -2.13
N TRP A 49 -5.95 2.97 -3.27
CA TRP A 49 -6.13 4.42 -3.33
C TRP A 49 -7.58 4.81 -3.06
N GLU A 50 -8.53 4.08 -3.62
CA GLU A 50 -9.96 4.24 -3.34
C GLU A 50 -10.25 4.08 -1.84
N CYS A 51 -9.77 2.98 -1.23
CA CYS A 51 -9.94 2.69 0.19
C CYS A 51 -9.30 3.76 1.08
N ALA A 52 -8.09 4.20 0.77
CA ALA A 52 -7.40 5.24 1.55
C ALA A 52 -8.09 6.60 1.46
N LYS A 53 -8.60 6.96 0.26
CA LYS A 53 -9.38 8.19 0.05
C LYS A 53 -10.69 8.15 0.83
N GLU A 54 -11.42 7.04 0.77
CA GLU A 54 -12.67 6.85 1.53
C GLU A 54 -12.46 6.93 3.04
N LYS A 55 -11.37 6.31 3.54
CA LYS A 55 -11.01 6.32 4.97
C LYS A 55 -10.27 7.59 5.41
N ASN A 56 -10.02 8.53 4.49
CA ASN A 56 -9.27 9.76 4.73
C ASN A 56 -7.89 9.52 5.39
N VAL A 57 -7.14 8.52 4.92
CA VAL A 57 -5.78 8.21 5.37
C VAL A 57 -4.76 8.45 4.26
N LYS A 58 -3.60 9.01 4.61
CA LYS A 58 -2.53 9.30 3.63
C LYS A 58 -1.79 8.04 3.16
N CYS A 59 -1.87 6.95 3.92
CA CYS A 59 -1.16 5.70 3.66
C CYS A 59 -1.84 4.54 4.41
N CYS A 60 -1.79 3.33 3.86
CA CYS A 60 -2.28 2.12 4.50
C CYS A 60 -1.70 1.90 5.90
N PHE A 61 -0.40 2.15 6.13
CA PHE A 61 0.20 2.02 7.47
C PHE A 61 -0.35 3.01 8.52
N LEU A 62 -1.05 4.06 8.11
CA LEU A 62 -1.74 4.99 9.02
C LEU A 62 -3.20 4.61 9.24
N CYS A 63 -3.69 3.56 8.60
CA CYS A 63 -5.05 3.06 8.78
C CYS A 63 -5.11 2.15 10.00
N LYS A 64 -6.06 2.40 10.90
CA LYS A 64 -6.31 1.56 12.08
C LYS A 64 -6.66 0.09 11.74
N ASP A 65 -7.17 -0.15 10.54
CA ASP A 65 -7.57 -1.47 10.09
C ASP A 65 -6.45 -2.18 9.31
N PHE A 66 -5.26 -1.56 9.20
CA PHE A 66 -4.15 -2.17 8.49
C PHE A 66 -3.48 -3.27 9.34
N PRO A 67 -3.20 -4.45 8.75
CA PRO A 67 -3.56 -4.89 7.40
C PRO A 67 -5.03 -5.34 7.29
N CYS A 68 -5.78 -4.77 6.33
CA CYS A 68 -7.18 -5.12 6.10
C CYS A 68 -7.34 -6.20 5.00
N GLN A 69 -8.56 -6.70 4.78
CA GLN A 69 -8.89 -7.74 3.80
C GLN A 69 -8.37 -7.47 2.37
N LEU A 70 -8.25 -6.21 1.96
CA LEU A 70 -7.69 -5.85 0.65
C LEU A 70 -6.24 -6.32 0.47
N HIS A 71 -5.49 -6.46 1.57
CA HIS A 71 -4.11 -6.94 1.57
C HIS A 71 -3.99 -8.46 1.45
N TYR A 72 -5.10 -9.19 1.52
CA TYR A 72 -5.13 -10.65 1.40
C TYR A 72 -5.76 -11.12 0.07
N GLY A 73 -6.19 -10.19 -0.79
CA GLY A 73 -6.83 -10.46 -2.07
C GLY A 73 -5.86 -10.60 -3.25
N LYS A 74 -6.42 -10.75 -4.46
CA LYS A 74 -5.64 -10.87 -5.72
C LYS A 74 -4.77 -9.64 -6.04
N GLU A 75 -5.08 -8.49 -5.45
CA GLU A 75 -4.30 -7.25 -5.61
C GLU A 75 -3.29 -7.03 -4.47
N ALA A 76 -3.10 -8.01 -3.58
CA ALA A 76 -2.17 -7.92 -2.46
C ALA A 76 -0.76 -7.54 -2.93
N VAL A 77 -0.16 -6.58 -2.22
CA VAL A 77 1.20 -6.09 -2.54
C VAL A 77 2.26 -6.64 -1.57
N TYR A 78 1.84 -7.25 -0.47
CA TYR A 78 2.68 -7.91 0.51
C TYR A 78 2.25 -9.37 0.67
N THR A 79 3.17 -10.24 1.07
CA THR A 79 2.84 -11.61 1.47
C THR A 79 2.16 -11.62 2.84
N GLN A 80 1.46 -12.70 3.18
CA GLN A 80 0.78 -12.81 4.47
C GLN A 80 1.76 -12.75 5.64
N GLU A 81 2.95 -13.35 5.48
CA GLU A 81 4.01 -13.35 6.49
C GLU A 81 4.50 -11.93 6.78
N ALA A 82 4.72 -11.13 5.74
CA ALA A 82 5.12 -9.74 5.90
C ALA A 82 4.04 -8.92 6.61
N LEU A 83 2.76 -9.10 6.25
CA LEU A 83 1.64 -8.40 6.88
C LEU A 83 1.51 -8.75 8.37
N SER A 84 1.66 -10.04 8.73
CA SER A 84 1.65 -10.50 10.11
C SER A 84 2.79 -9.89 10.92
N MET A 85 4.00 -9.90 10.37
CA MET A 85 5.17 -9.26 10.99
C MET A 85 4.96 -7.76 11.21
N TRP A 86 4.45 -7.03 10.19
CA TRP A 86 4.16 -5.60 10.33
C TRP A 86 3.10 -5.34 11.40
N LYS A 87 2.04 -6.15 11.45
CA LYS A 87 1.00 -6.06 12.47
C LYS A 87 1.60 -6.19 13.88
N GLU A 88 2.39 -7.23 14.11
CA GLU A 88 3.07 -7.44 15.38
C GLU A 88 4.01 -6.29 15.74
N LEU A 89 4.80 -5.79 14.77
CA LEU A 89 5.70 -4.66 14.99
C LEU A 89 4.95 -3.38 15.37
N MET A 90 3.80 -3.10 14.75
CA MET A 90 2.99 -1.92 15.10
C MET A 90 2.34 -2.04 16.48
N GLU A 91 1.96 -3.25 16.89
CA GLU A 91 1.32 -3.50 18.19
C GLU A 91 2.32 -3.52 19.35
N LYS A 92 3.49 -4.12 19.13
CA LYS A 92 4.46 -4.41 20.20
C LYS A 92 5.72 -3.55 20.15
N GLY A 93 6.01 -2.90 19.02
CA GLY A 93 7.27 -2.22 18.78
C GLY A 93 8.45 -3.20 18.71
N PHE A 94 9.67 -2.67 18.88
CA PHE A 94 10.85 -3.51 18.99
C PHE A 94 10.94 -4.14 20.38
N ILE A 95 10.89 -5.46 20.45
CA ILE A 95 11.20 -6.20 21.66
C ILE A 95 12.69 -6.55 21.63
N PHE A 96 13.50 -5.80 22.37
CA PHE A 96 14.83 -6.26 22.71
C PHE A 96 14.69 -7.24 23.87
N ALA A 97 14.82 -8.54 23.59
CA ALA A 97 15.07 -9.48 24.67
C ALA A 97 16.35 -9.00 25.37
N LYS A 98 16.26 -8.68 26.67
CA LYS A 98 17.46 -8.66 27.50
C LYS A 98 18.03 -10.06 27.38
N LEU A 99 19.12 -10.21 26.64
CA LEU A 99 20.01 -11.36 26.74
C LEU A 99 20.46 -11.37 28.21
N LEU A 100 19.75 -12.15 29.03
CA LEU A 100 20.19 -12.54 30.36
C LEU A 100 21.16 -13.71 30.20
#